data_AF-A0A662B2B3-F1
#
_entry.id   AF-A0A662B2B3-F1
#
_cell.length_a   1.000
_cell.length_b   1.000
_cell.length_c   1.000
_cell.angle_alpha   90.00
_cell.angle_beta   90.00
_cell.angle_gamma   90.00
#
_symmetry.space_group_name_H-M   'P 1'
#
loop_
_entity.id
_entity.type
_entity.pdbx_description
1 polymer ?
#
loop_
_entity_poly.entity_id
_entity_poly.type
_entity_poly.pdbx_seq_one_letter_code
_entity_poly.pdbx_strand_id
1 'polypeptide(L)' 'MKIKRILVSQPKPTNDRSPFFDLAKKNDIVVDFRPFIHVEGIT' A
#
# COMPACT_ATOMS: atom_id res chain seq x y z
N MET A 1 11.00 -6.04 -18.32
CA MET A 1 11.32 -5.39 -17.03
C MET A 1 10.48 -6.04 -15.93
N LYS A 2 11.07 -6.51 -14.82
CA LYS A 2 10.32 -7.02 -13.66
C LYS A 2 10.16 -5.88 -12.64
N ILE A 3 8.92 -5.54 -12.31
CA ILE A 3 8.61 -4.61 -11.21
C ILE A 3 8.95 -5.34 -9.91
N LYS A 4 9.70 -4.70 -9.00
CA LYS A 4 10.12 -5.30 -7.72
C LYS A 4 9.42 -4.67 -6.51
N ARG A 5 8.99 -3.41 -6.64
CA ARG A 5 8.40 -2.61 -5.54
C ARG A 5 7.30 -1.70 -6.08
N ILE A 6 6.21 -1.58 -5.32
CA ILE A 6 5.09 -0.68 -5.60
C ILE A 6 4.89 0.22 -4.37
N LEU A 7 4.79 1.53 -4.58
CA LEU A 7 4.41 2.48 -3.55
C LEU A 7 2.93 2.81 -3.70
N VAL A 8 2.16 2.60 -2.64
CA VAL A 8 0.72 2.88 -2.59
C VAL A 8 0.53 4.10 -1.69
N SER A 9 -0.07 5.15 -2.24
CA SER A 9 -0.33 6.41 -1.53
C SER A 9 -1.49 6.37 -0.54
N GLN A 10 -2.17 5.22 -0.43
CA GLN A 10 -3.30 4.99 0.45
C GLN A 10 -2.83 4.60 1.86
N PRO A 11 -3.61 4.91 2.91
CA PRO A 11 -3.34 4.40 4.25
C PRO A 11 -3.28 2.88 4.23
N LYS A 12 -2.44 2.30 5.11
CA LYS A 12 -2.35 0.86 5.25
C LYS A 12 -3.74 0.32 5.61
N PRO A 13 -4.33 -0.54 4.78
CA PRO A 13 -5.64 -1.09 5.08
C PRO A 13 -5.55 -1.93 6.35
N THR A 14 -6.52 -1.74 7.25
CA THR A 14 -6.62 -2.47 8.53
C THR A 14 -7.09 -3.91 8.36
N ASN A 15 -7.49 -4.31 7.14
CA ASN A 15 -8.07 -5.61 6.86
C ASN A 15 -7.14 -6.42 5.94
N ASP A 16 -6.84 -7.66 6.31
CA ASP A 16 -5.96 -8.60 5.59
C ASP A 16 -6.45 -8.95 4.16
N ARG A 17 -7.70 -8.60 3.81
CA ARG A 17 -8.30 -8.79 2.47
C ARG A 17 -8.04 -7.65 1.49
N SER A 18 -6.91 -6.96 1.60
CA SER A 18 -6.63 -5.91 0.62
C SER A 18 -6.04 -6.47 -0.67
N PRO A 19 -6.56 -6.07 -1.85
CA PRO A 19 -6.13 -6.61 -3.14
C PRO A 19 -4.63 -6.40 -3.41
N PHE A 20 -4.01 -5.43 -2.73
CA PHE A 20 -2.57 -5.19 -2.78
C PHE A 20 -1.74 -6.31 -2.14
N PHE A 21 -2.22 -6.96 -1.07
CA PHE A 21 -1.50 -8.07 -0.43
C PHE A 21 -1.53 -9.33 -1.29
N ASP A 22 -2.67 -9.64 -1.90
CA ASP A 22 -2.77 -10.74 -2.87
C ASP A 22 -1.93 -10.49 -4.12
N LEU A 23 -1.92 -9.24 -4.63
CA LEU A 23 -1.07 -8.85 -5.76
C LEU A 23 0.42 -8.98 -5.40
N ALA A 24 0.80 -8.53 -4.20
CA ALA A 24 2.16 -8.65 -3.67
C ALA A 24 2.63 -10.09 -3.61
N LYS A 25 1.80 -10.96 -3.02
CA LYS A 25 2.10 -12.39 -2.85
C LYS A 25 2.12 -13.15 -4.17
N LYS A 26 1.23 -12.83 -5.10
CA LYS A 26 1.14 -13.51 -6.40
C LYS A 26 2.32 -13.18 -7.33
N ASN A 27 2.88 -11.97 -7.21
CA ASN A 27 3.94 -11.48 -8.11
C ASN A 27 5.31 -11.36 -7.41
N ASP A 28 5.41 -11.74 -6.14
CA ASP A 28 6.62 -11.61 -5.32
C ASP A 28 7.17 -10.16 -5.31
N ILE A 29 6.27 -9.19 -5.10
CA ILE A 29 6.59 -7.75 -5.11
C ILE A 29 6.32 -7.12 -3.75
N VAL A 30 7.16 -6.15 -3.36
CA VAL A 30 7.03 -5.43 -2.09
C VAL A 30 6.08 -4.25 -2.26
N VAL A 31 5.09 -4.12 -1.38
CA VAL A 31 4.14 -3.00 -1.36
C VAL A 31 4.38 -2.10 -0.15
N ASP A 32 4.81 -0.87 -0.40
CA ASP A 32 5.00 0.16 0.62
C ASP A 32 3.77 1.08 0.65
N PHE A 33 3.05 1.10 1.78
CA PHE A 33 1.93 2.02 1.99
C PHE A 33 2.45 3.32 2.60
N ARG A 34 2.33 4.43 1.86
CA ARG A 34 2.77 5.75 2.30
C ARG A 34 1.62 6.75 2.13
N PRO A 35 0.82 7.02 3.17
CA PRO A 35 -0.32 7.92 3.06
C PRO A 35 0.16 9.31 2.62
N PHE A 36 -0.38 9.80 1.49
CA PHE A 36 0.03 11.09 0.93
C PHE A 36 -0.53 12.29 1.69
N ILE A 37 -1.55 12.08 2.53
CA ILE A 37 -2.28 13.15 3.21
C ILE A 37 -2.57 12.70 4.63
N HIS A 38 -1.88 13.30 5.60
CA HIS A 38 -2.27 13.28 7.00
C HIS A 38 -3.12 14.53 7.22
N VAL A 39 -4.43 14.36 7.37
CA VAL A 39 -5.32 15.47 7.68
C VAL A 39 -5.19 15.74 9.18
N GLU A 40 -4.28 16.62 9.56
CA GLU A 40 -4.31 17.21 10.91
C GLU A 40 -5.53 18.14 10.95
N GLY A 41 -6.57 17.70 11.66
CA GLY A 41 -7.69 18.57 11.98
C GLY A 41 -7.18 19.73 12.83
N ILE A 42 -7.22 20.94 12.29
CA ILE A 42 -6.96 22.16 13.07
C ILE A 42 -8.10 22.27 14.09
N THR A 43 -7.75 22.24 15.37
CA THR A 43 -8.69 22.50 16.48
C THR A 43 -8.76 24.00 16.73
#